data_AF-A0A1X0S879-F1
#
_entry.id   AF-A0A1X0S879-F1
#
_cell.length_a   1.000
_cell.length_b   1.000
_cell.length_c   1.000
_cell.angle_alpha   90.00
_cell.angle_beta   90.00
_cell.angle_gamma   90.00
#
_symmetry.space_group_name_H-M   'P 1'
#
loop_
_entity.id
_entity.type
_entity.pdbx_description
1 polymer ?
#
loop_
_entity_poly.entity_id
_entity_poly.type
_entity_poly.pdbx_seq_one_letter_code
_entity_poly.pdbx_strand_id
1 'polypeptide(L)'
;FSNITAYEYHYESRHANVCSICQKIFPGAEWLRLHLDELHNVLLKLQKERGGKIHKCYVETCSKYFSTPKMRRLHLIDKHKYPKHFPFDLVFTGTLTFEQLKKRDEKNKRRLKQREAIEMDVDKKPKRKNSSKQDPMDALAQEFNQKLKIPQTISFGRPTKPTLRKRQRKKKKDSAMDIE
;
A
#
# COMPACT_ATOMS: atom_id res chain seq x y z
N PHE A 1 -7.10 41.86 8.76
CA PHE A 1 -8.33 41.35 9.41
C PHE A 1 -9.16 42.54 9.83
N SER A 2 -10.48 42.48 9.66
CA SER A 2 -11.37 43.63 9.90
C SER A 2 -11.87 43.74 11.34
N ASN A 3 -11.70 42.68 12.15
CA ASN A 3 -12.08 42.66 13.56
C ASN A 3 -11.16 41.70 14.34
N ILE A 4 -11.04 41.89 15.66
CA ILE A 4 -10.17 41.08 16.54
C ILE A 4 -10.61 39.61 16.54
N THR A 5 -11.91 39.36 16.64
CA THR A 5 -12.49 38.00 16.59
C THR A 5 -12.15 37.26 15.29
N ALA A 6 -12.12 37.97 14.16
CA ALA A 6 -11.72 37.38 12.87
C ALA A 6 -10.22 37.04 12.82
N TYR A 7 -9.39 37.78 13.56
CA TYR A 7 -7.97 37.48 13.71
C TYR A 7 -7.74 36.28 14.63
N GLU A 8 -8.45 36.20 15.77
CA GLU A 8 -8.36 35.08 16.71
C GLU A 8 -8.74 33.76 16.03
N TYR A 9 -9.88 33.72 15.33
CA TYR A 9 -10.30 32.52 14.59
C TYR A 9 -9.30 32.11 13.51
N HIS A 10 -8.69 33.08 12.82
CA HIS A 10 -7.62 32.82 11.87
C HIS A 10 -6.38 32.22 12.56
N TYR A 11 -5.98 32.77 13.71
CA TYR A 11 -4.85 32.29 14.48
C TYR A 11 -5.10 30.88 15.01
N GLU A 12 -6.27 30.62 15.59
CA GLU A 12 -6.65 29.29 16.08
C GLU A 12 -6.66 28.24 14.97
N SER A 13 -7.20 28.59 13.81
CA SER A 13 -7.32 27.65 12.68
C SER A 13 -6.00 27.42 11.92
N ARG A 14 -5.09 28.39 11.88
CA ARG A 14 -3.87 28.33 11.05
C ARG A 14 -2.56 28.27 11.80
N HIS A 15 -2.52 28.73 13.05
CA HIS A 15 -1.28 28.96 13.79
C HIS A 15 -1.25 28.28 15.16
N ALA A 16 -2.38 27.95 15.77
CA ALA A 16 -2.38 27.37 17.12
C ALA A 16 -1.75 25.97 17.19
N ASN A 17 -2.04 25.11 16.22
CA ASN A 17 -1.60 23.70 16.26
C ASN A 17 -0.66 23.38 15.09
N VAL A 18 0.51 24.01 15.07
CA VAL A 18 1.51 23.82 14.01
C VAL A 18 2.66 22.97 14.52
N CYS A 19 3.07 21.97 13.73
CA CYS A 19 4.27 21.19 14.03
C CYS A 19 5.52 22.03 13.79
N SER A 20 6.38 22.16 14.80
CA SER A 20 7.65 22.88 14.69
C SER A 20 8.64 22.26 13.70
N ILE A 21 8.55 20.95 13.45
CA ILE A 21 9.51 20.22 12.62
C ILE A 21 9.10 20.22 11.14
N CYS A 22 7.83 19.95 10.84
CA CYS A 22 7.35 19.84 9.45
C CYS A 22 6.38 20.94 9.02
N GLN A 23 6.08 21.90 9.90
CA GLN A 23 5.21 23.06 9.66
C GLN A 23 3.78 22.71 9.20
N LYS A 24 3.34 21.47 9.45
CA LYS A 24 1.96 21.06 9.18
C LYS A 24 1.02 21.59 10.24
N ILE A 25 -0.14 22.04 9.80
CA ILE A 25 -1.20 22.57 10.64
C ILE A 25 -2.17 21.44 10.99
N PHE A 26 -2.68 21.43 12.21
CA PHE A 26 -3.64 20.46 12.72
C PHE A 26 -4.89 21.15 13.26
N PRO A 27 -6.05 20.47 13.30
CA PRO A 27 -7.29 21.11 13.74
C PRO A 27 -7.39 21.19 15.27
N GLY A 28 -6.53 20.47 16.00
CA GLY A 28 -6.52 20.47 17.46
C GLY A 28 -5.21 19.92 18.02
N ALA A 29 -5.00 20.15 19.32
CA ALA A 29 -3.76 19.79 20.01
C ALA A 29 -3.53 18.26 20.07
N GLU A 30 -4.57 17.45 20.27
CA GLU A 30 -4.41 15.98 20.29
C GLU A 30 -3.95 15.43 18.93
N TRP A 31 -4.38 16.04 17.83
CA TRP A 31 -3.92 15.66 16.49
C TRP A 31 -2.46 16.00 16.27
N LEU A 32 -2.03 17.18 16.75
CA LEU A 32 -0.62 17.56 16.73
C LEU A 32 0.22 16.61 17.61
N ARG A 33 -0.28 16.23 18.79
CA ARG A 33 0.40 15.27 19.67
C ARG A 33 0.57 13.91 19.01
N LEU A 34 -0.52 13.35 18.46
CA LEU A 34 -0.49 12.08 17.71
C LEU A 34 0.50 12.14 16.53
N HIS A 35 0.57 13.28 15.85
CA HIS A 35 1.50 13.50 14.76
C HIS A 35 2.96 13.47 15.24
N LEU A 36 3.28 14.19 16.32
CA LEU A 36 4.62 14.21 16.91
C LEU A 36 5.04 12.81 17.35
N ASP A 37 4.15 12.09 18.03
CA ASP A 37 4.39 10.71 18.48
C ASP A 37 4.64 9.75 17.30
N GLU A 38 3.85 9.82 16.23
CA GLU A 38 3.96 8.82 15.16
C GLU A 38 5.03 9.13 14.11
N LEU A 39 5.39 10.40 13.92
CA LEU A 39 6.27 10.84 12.84
C LEU A 39 7.60 11.41 13.30
N HIS A 40 7.64 12.03 14.48
CA HIS A 40 8.83 12.73 14.96
C HIS A 40 9.47 12.05 16.18
N ASN A 41 8.77 11.13 16.84
CA ASN A 41 9.33 10.39 17.96
C ASN A 41 10.22 9.22 17.48
N VAL A 42 11.53 9.41 17.60
CA VAL A 42 12.55 8.43 17.20
C VAL A 42 12.41 7.12 18.00
N LEU A 43 12.05 7.20 19.28
CA LEU A 43 11.90 6.00 20.13
C LEU A 43 10.75 5.11 19.66
N LEU A 44 9.62 5.73 19.30
CA LEU A 44 8.48 5.00 18.74
C LEU A 44 8.83 4.40 17.38
N LYS A 45 9.64 5.09 16.56
CA LYS A 45 10.12 4.53 15.29
C LYS A 45 10.96 3.26 15.49
N LEU A 46 11.88 3.26 16.45
CA LEU A 46 12.66 2.07 16.82
C LEU A 46 11.78 0.97 17.40
N GLN A 47 10.81 1.32 18.23
CA GLN A 47 9.85 0.36 18.79
C GLN A 47 9.00 -0.29 17.68
N LYS A 48 8.62 0.46 16.65
CA LYS A 48 7.92 -0.05 15.47
C LYS A 48 8.77 -1.05 14.69
N GLU A 49 10.06 -0.77 14.51
CA GLU A 49 11.00 -1.70 13.85
C GLU A 49 11.14 -3.03 14.59
N ARG A 50 11.02 -2.99 15.93
CA ARG A 50 10.94 -4.18 16.79
C ARG A 50 9.56 -4.86 16.81
N GLY A 51 8.60 -4.37 16.02
CA GLY A 51 7.24 -4.93 15.92
C GLY A 51 6.25 -4.42 16.98
N GLY A 52 6.60 -3.36 17.72
CA GLY A 52 5.72 -2.77 18.72
C GLY A 52 4.51 -2.03 18.13
N LYS A 53 3.48 -1.85 18.98
CA LYS A 53 2.24 -1.16 18.63
C LYS A 53 2.38 0.34 18.97
N ILE A 54 2.59 1.16 17.96
CA ILE A 54 2.87 2.60 18.15
C ILE A 54 1.65 3.51 17.86
N HIS A 55 0.69 3.04 17.08
CA HIS A 55 -0.42 3.88 16.63
C HIS A 55 -1.53 3.89 17.68
N LYS A 56 -1.67 4.98 18.41
CA LYS A 56 -2.73 5.17 19.40
C LYS A 56 -4.08 5.40 18.71
N CYS A 57 -5.17 4.98 19.34
CA CYS A 57 -6.53 5.35 18.93
C CYS A 57 -6.74 6.88 19.02
N TYR A 58 -7.61 7.43 18.19
CA TYR A 58 -7.92 8.88 18.19
C TYR A 58 -8.82 9.31 19.34
N VAL A 59 -9.53 8.37 19.95
CA VAL A 59 -10.44 8.67 21.06
C VAL A 59 -9.65 8.57 22.36
N GLU A 60 -9.65 9.64 23.15
CA GLU A 60 -8.87 9.73 24.40
C GLU A 60 -9.28 8.68 25.44
N THR A 61 -10.57 8.32 25.47
CA THR A 61 -11.10 7.26 26.34
C THR A 61 -10.71 5.85 25.88
N CYS A 62 -10.09 5.70 24.72
CA CYS A 62 -9.68 4.42 24.16
C CYS A 62 -8.16 4.23 24.23
N SER A 63 -7.71 3.40 25.17
CA SER A 63 -6.28 3.10 25.39
C SER A 63 -5.72 2.03 24.43
N LYS A 64 -6.31 1.85 23.25
CA LYS A 64 -5.87 0.82 22.29
C LYS A 64 -4.75 1.33 21.39
N TYR A 65 -3.77 0.46 21.17
CA TYR A 65 -2.62 0.69 20.29
C TYR A 65 -2.58 -0.33 19.16
N PHE A 66 -2.09 0.10 17.99
CA PHE A 66 -2.05 -0.71 16.78
C PHE A 66 -0.65 -0.70 16.15
N SER A 67 -0.28 -1.81 15.50
CA SER A 67 0.99 -1.91 14.77
C SER A 67 0.95 -1.21 13.41
N THR A 68 -0.24 -1.08 12.81
CA THR A 68 -0.40 -0.42 11.51
C THR A 68 -1.55 0.60 11.54
N PRO A 69 -1.46 1.69 10.76
CA PRO A 69 -2.53 2.69 10.67
C PRO A 69 -3.81 2.10 10.07
N LYS A 70 -3.69 1.05 9.24
CA LYS A 70 -4.84 0.33 8.68
C LYS A 70 -5.66 -0.36 9.77
N MET A 71 -5.01 -1.03 10.73
CA MET A 71 -5.71 -1.67 11.85
C MET A 71 -6.39 -0.65 12.75
N ARG A 72 -5.73 0.49 13.00
CA ARG A 72 -6.34 1.62 13.70
C ARG A 72 -7.60 2.12 12.99
N ARG A 73 -7.56 2.31 11.67
CA ARG A 73 -8.71 2.75 10.88
C ARG A 73 -9.89 1.79 11.03
N LEU A 74 -9.65 0.49 10.91
CA LEU A 74 -10.69 -0.53 11.10
C LEU A 74 -11.30 -0.45 12.50
N HIS A 75 -10.46 -0.35 13.53
CA HIS A 75 -10.93 -0.19 14.90
C HIS A 75 -11.83 1.04 15.09
N LEU A 76 -11.44 2.19 14.53
CA LEU A 76 -12.22 3.44 14.61
C LEU A 76 -13.58 3.30 13.92
N ILE A 77 -13.64 2.62 12.79
CA ILE A 77 -14.90 2.36 12.07
C ILE A 77 -15.77 1.39 12.86
N ASP A 78 -15.21 0.29 13.35
CA ASP A 78 -16.00 -0.79 13.94
C ASP A 78 -16.47 -0.47 15.37
N LYS A 79 -15.55 0.04 16.21
CA LYS A 79 -15.82 0.31 17.63
C LYS A 79 -16.30 1.74 17.88
N HIS A 80 -15.75 2.73 17.17
CA HIS A 80 -16.09 4.13 17.37
C HIS A 80 -17.03 4.69 16.30
N LYS A 81 -17.48 3.86 15.34
CA LYS A 81 -18.44 4.22 14.29
C LYS A 81 -18.03 5.45 13.47
N TYR A 82 -16.73 5.66 13.29
CA TYR A 82 -16.23 6.73 12.44
C TYR A 82 -16.73 6.55 11.00
N PRO A 83 -17.10 7.64 10.30
CA PRO A 83 -17.48 7.55 8.90
C PRO A 83 -16.33 7.01 8.04
N LYS A 84 -16.66 6.18 7.05
CA LYS A 84 -15.65 5.58 6.15
C LYS A 84 -14.86 6.63 5.36
N HIS A 85 -15.48 7.78 5.09
CA HIS A 85 -14.93 8.93 4.39
C HIS A 85 -14.17 9.90 5.30
N PHE A 86 -14.04 9.60 6.61
CA PHE A 86 -13.21 10.40 7.50
C PHE A 86 -11.73 10.36 7.04
N PRO A 87 -11.01 11.50 7.06
CA PRO A 87 -9.60 11.56 6.67
C PRO A 87 -8.71 10.93 7.76
N PHE A 88 -8.61 9.61 7.80
CA PHE A 88 -7.70 8.90 8.73
C PHE A 88 -6.21 9.20 8.48
N ASP A 89 -5.88 9.79 7.34
CA ASP A 89 -4.52 10.25 7.02
C ASP A 89 -4.19 11.58 7.71
N LEU A 90 -5.12 12.19 8.47
CA LEU A 90 -4.96 13.52 9.05
C LEU A 90 -3.72 13.64 9.94
N VAL A 91 -3.36 12.59 10.68
CA VAL A 91 -2.12 12.54 11.48
C VAL A 91 -0.87 12.70 10.60
N PHE A 92 -0.90 12.21 9.36
CA PHE A 92 0.22 12.32 8.41
C PHE A 92 0.16 13.60 7.58
N THR A 93 -1.02 13.98 7.10
CA THR A 93 -1.18 15.08 6.13
C THR A 93 -1.37 16.44 6.78
N GLY A 94 -1.86 16.50 8.03
CA GLY A 94 -2.38 17.72 8.63
C GLY A 94 -3.74 18.12 8.06
N THR A 95 -4.23 19.30 8.45
CA THR A 95 -5.37 19.99 7.83
C THR A 95 -4.96 20.51 6.46
N LEU A 96 -5.21 19.71 5.44
CA LEU A 96 -5.23 20.22 4.07
C LEU A 96 -6.44 21.16 3.94
N THR A 97 -6.30 22.25 3.20
CA THR A 97 -7.46 23.09 2.86
C THR A 97 -8.41 22.30 1.95
N PHE A 98 -9.71 22.60 1.98
CA PHE A 98 -10.71 21.94 1.10
C PHE A 98 -10.25 21.85 -0.37
N GLU A 99 -9.59 22.89 -0.85
CA GLU A 99 -9.05 22.98 -2.20
C GLU A 99 -7.86 22.02 -2.44
N GLN A 100 -7.00 21.84 -1.44
CA GLN A 100 -5.92 20.87 -1.46
C GLN A 100 -6.43 19.43 -1.38
N LEU A 101 -7.50 19.16 -0.60
CA LEU A 101 -8.16 17.85 -0.59
C LEU A 101 -8.75 17.52 -1.98
N LYS A 102 -9.52 18.45 -2.58
CA LYS A 102 -10.12 18.25 -3.90
C LYS A 102 -9.07 17.90 -4.97
N LYS A 103 -7.95 18.64 -4.99
CA LYS A 103 -6.82 18.37 -5.90
C LYS A 103 -6.19 16.99 -5.65
N ARG A 104 -6.05 16.58 -4.38
CA ARG A 104 -5.54 15.24 -4.02
C ARG A 104 -6.47 14.14 -4.52
N ASP A 105 -7.77 14.28 -4.31
CA ASP A 105 -8.77 13.29 -4.70
C ASP A 105 -8.87 13.14 -6.21
N GLU A 106 -8.84 14.26 -6.95
CA GLU A 106 -8.76 14.24 -8.41
C GLU A 106 -7.50 13.52 -8.90
N LYS A 107 -6.34 13.79 -8.30
CA LYS A 107 -5.08 13.13 -8.64
C LYS A 107 -5.11 11.63 -8.37
N ASN A 108 -5.69 11.21 -7.24
CA ASN A 108 -5.85 9.80 -6.89
C ASN A 108 -6.81 9.08 -7.86
N LYS A 109 -7.92 9.72 -8.24
CA LYS A 109 -8.87 9.18 -9.23
C LYS A 109 -8.22 9.01 -10.60
N ARG A 110 -7.38 9.96 -11.04
CA ARG A 110 -6.60 9.84 -12.28
C ARG A 110 -5.61 8.67 -12.23
N ARG A 111 -4.89 8.51 -11.12
CA ARG A 111 -3.95 7.39 -10.92
C ARG A 111 -4.64 6.03 -10.92
N LEU A 112 -5.81 5.93 -10.29
CA LEU A 112 -6.58 4.69 -10.29
C LEU A 112 -7.01 4.31 -11.71
N LYS A 113 -7.60 5.26 -12.45
CA LYS A 113 -7.95 5.07 -13.86
C LYS A 113 -6.76 4.65 -14.74
N GLN A 114 -5.58 5.24 -14.51
CA GLN A 114 -4.37 4.85 -15.23
C GLN A 114 -3.94 3.41 -14.91
N ARG A 115 -4.03 2.98 -13.64
CA ARG A 115 -3.71 1.59 -13.24
C ARG A 115 -4.70 0.60 -13.85
N GLU A 116 -6.00 0.91 -13.81
CA GLU A 116 -7.04 0.11 -14.46
C GLU A 116 -6.82 -0.01 -15.97
N ALA A 117 -6.44 1.08 -16.64
CA ALA A 117 -6.12 1.07 -18.08
C ALA A 117 -4.88 0.23 -18.42
N ILE A 118 -3.87 0.22 -17.55
CA ILE A 118 -2.65 -0.61 -17.72
C ILE A 118 -2.98 -2.09 -17.50
N GLU A 119 -3.81 -2.43 -16.51
CA GLU A 119 -4.22 -3.82 -16.26
C GLU A 119 -5.08 -4.38 -17.41
N MET A 120 -5.85 -3.53 -18.11
CA MET A 120 -6.66 -3.92 -19.27
C MET A 120 -5.86 -4.17 -20.57
N ASP A 121 -4.60 -3.76 -20.67
CA ASP A 121 -3.78 -3.95 -21.89
C ASP A 121 -2.96 -5.27 -21.87
N VAL A 122 -3.04 -6.05 -20.78
CA VAL A 122 -2.25 -7.29 -20.61
C VAL A 122 -2.85 -8.48 -21.38
N ASP A 123 -4.10 -8.41 -21.87
CA ASP A 123 -4.75 -9.50 -22.63
C ASP A 123 -4.55 -9.43 -24.15
N LYS A 124 -3.87 -8.41 -24.69
CA LYS A 124 -3.40 -8.45 -26.08
C LYS A 124 -2.08 -9.22 -26.15
N LYS A 125 -2.15 -10.55 -26.21
CA LYS A 125 -1.04 -11.37 -26.72
C LYS A 125 -0.59 -10.79 -28.08
N PRO A 126 0.64 -10.28 -28.22
CA PRO A 126 1.18 -10.10 -29.55
C PRO A 126 1.32 -11.51 -30.14
N LYS A 127 0.69 -11.77 -31.29
CA LYS A 127 1.04 -12.93 -32.11
C LYS A 127 2.52 -12.79 -32.44
N ARG A 128 3.38 -13.48 -31.69
CA ARG A 128 4.79 -13.69 -32.03
C ARG A 128 4.82 -14.31 -33.42
N LYS A 129 5.15 -13.50 -34.43
CA LYS A 129 5.67 -14.04 -35.69
C LYS A 129 6.96 -14.77 -35.33
N ASN A 130 7.00 -16.07 -35.61
CA ASN A 130 8.26 -16.81 -35.64
C ASN A 130 9.14 -16.17 -36.71
N SER A 131 10.09 -15.34 -36.27
CA SER A 131 11.28 -15.03 -37.04
C SER A 131 12.46 -15.46 -36.19
N SER A 132 13.05 -16.58 -36.55
CA SER A 132 14.34 -17.07 -36.09
C SER A 132 15.42 -16.02 -36.38
N LYS A 133 15.68 -15.14 -35.43
CA LYS A 133 16.94 -14.39 -35.33
C LYS A 133 17.33 -14.38 -33.86
N GLN A 134 18.49 -14.94 -33.57
CA GLN A 134 19.07 -15.02 -32.23
C GLN A 134 19.38 -13.60 -31.75
N ASP A 135 19.00 -13.29 -30.52
CA ASP A 135 19.28 -12.00 -29.88
C ASP A 135 20.81 -11.91 -29.60
N PRO A 136 21.48 -10.80 -29.96
CA PRO A 136 22.95 -10.67 -29.90
C PRO A 136 23.55 -10.75 -28.49
N MET A 137 22.71 -10.63 -27.45
CA MET A 137 23.12 -10.76 -26.05
C MET A 137 23.23 -12.21 -25.57
N ASP A 138 22.62 -13.18 -26.28
CA ASP A 138 22.68 -14.60 -25.93
C ASP A 138 23.99 -15.26 -26.40
N ALA A 139 24.58 -14.76 -27.50
CA ALA A 139 25.87 -15.23 -28.00
C ALA A 139 27.02 -14.89 -27.04
N LEU A 140 27.03 -13.66 -26.51
CA LEU A 140 28.04 -13.21 -25.54
C LEU A 140 27.94 -13.98 -24.21
N ALA A 141 26.72 -14.29 -23.78
CA ALA A 141 26.47 -15.09 -22.59
C ALA A 141 26.91 -16.56 -22.77
N GLN A 142 26.72 -17.13 -23.96
CA GLN A 142 27.19 -18.48 -24.29
C GLN A 142 28.72 -18.56 -24.32
N GLU A 143 29.41 -17.58 -24.90
CA GLU A 143 30.88 -17.52 -24.86
C GLU A 143 31.41 -17.41 -23.43
N PHE A 144 30.77 -16.58 -22.58
CA PHE A 144 31.17 -16.41 -21.20
C PHE A 144 30.98 -17.69 -20.38
N ASN A 145 29.90 -18.43 -20.63
CA ASN A 145 29.61 -19.71 -19.96
C ASN A 145 30.53 -20.85 -20.42
N GLN A 146 30.92 -20.87 -21.71
CA GLN A 146 31.87 -21.86 -22.23
C GLN A 146 33.27 -21.67 -21.62
N LYS A 147 33.67 -20.43 -21.36
CA LYS A 147 34.99 -20.11 -20.80
C LYS A 147 35.13 -20.47 -19.30
N LEU A 148 34.02 -20.64 -18.58
CA LEU A 148 34.01 -20.88 -17.13
C LEU A 148 33.59 -22.30 -16.70
N LYS A 149 33.38 -23.25 -17.64
CA LYS A 149 32.95 -24.64 -17.36
C LYS A 149 31.79 -24.75 -16.35
N ILE A 150 30.83 -23.81 -16.40
CA ILE A 150 29.69 -23.80 -15.48
C ILE A 150 28.66 -24.85 -15.97
N PRO A 151 28.26 -25.83 -15.14
CA PRO A 151 27.24 -26.81 -15.52
C PRO A 151 25.89 -26.12 -15.72
N GLN A 152 25.18 -26.47 -16.80
CA GLN A 152 23.85 -25.91 -17.14
C GLN A 152 22.74 -26.26 -16.12
N THR A 153 23.05 -27.03 -15.09
CA THR A 153 22.11 -27.48 -14.05
C THR A 153 21.89 -26.47 -12.94
N ILE A 154 22.68 -25.39 -12.87
CA ILE A 154 22.58 -24.39 -11.81
C ILE A 154 22.22 -23.05 -12.43
N SER A 155 21.00 -22.58 -12.17
CA SER A 155 20.55 -21.24 -12.56
C SER A 155 20.30 -20.41 -11.31
N PHE A 156 21.13 -19.41 -11.06
CA PHE A 156 20.85 -18.40 -10.05
C PHE A 156 19.93 -17.34 -10.67
N GLY A 157 18.70 -17.22 -10.14
CA GLY A 157 17.85 -16.06 -10.38
C GLY A 157 16.79 -16.14 -11.50
N ARG A 158 16.55 -17.30 -12.14
CA ARG A 158 15.36 -17.50 -12.99
C ARG A 158 14.49 -18.66 -12.45
N PRO A 159 13.24 -18.41 -12.04
CA PRO A 159 12.33 -19.51 -11.73
C PRO A 159 11.95 -20.21 -13.03
N THR A 160 12.44 -21.43 -13.24
CA THR A 160 11.88 -22.35 -14.23
C THR A 160 10.48 -22.73 -13.76
N LYS A 161 9.45 -22.43 -14.57
CA LYS A 161 8.06 -22.74 -14.22
C LYS A 161 7.91 -24.26 -14.06
N PRO A 162 7.39 -24.77 -12.93
CA PRO A 162 7.10 -26.19 -12.83
C PRO A 162 5.99 -26.54 -13.83
N THR A 163 6.26 -27.48 -14.73
CA THR A 163 5.26 -28.06 -15.62
C THR A 163 4.34 -28.96 -14.78
N LEU A 164 3.18 -28.41 -14.38
CA LEU A 164 2.16 -29.17 -13.66
C LEU A 164 1.51 -30.17 -14.62
N ARG A 165 2.00 -31.41 -14.59
CA ARG A 165 1.51 -32.53 -15.42
C ARG A 165 0.13 -32.96 -14.89
N LYS A 166 -0.94 -32.58 -15.60
CA LYS A 166 -2.32 -33.00 -15.27
C LYS A 166 -2.43 -34.52 -15.36
N ARG A 167 -2.62 -35.17 -14.21
CA ARG A 167 -2.88 -36.61 -14.08
C ARG A 167 -4.31 -36.89 -14.56
N GLN A 168 -4.46 -37.60 -15.68
CA GLN A 168 -5.77 -37.99 -16.20
C GLN A 168 -6.45 -38.97 -15.22
N ARG A 169 -7.62 -38.60 -14.69
CA ARG A 169 -8.48 -39.49 -13.90
C ARG A 169 -9.28 -40.37 -14.85
N LYS A 170 -8.99 -41.67 -14.90
CA LYS A 170 -9.87 -42.69 -15.51
C LYS A 170 -11.15 -42.80 -14.68
N LYS A 171 -12.32 -42.57 -15.28
CA LYS A 171 -13.63 -42.92 -14.70
C LYS A 171 -13.79 -44.44 -14.75
N LYS A 172 -13.93 -45.10 -13.59
CA LYS A 172 -14.48 -46.46 -13.51
C LYS A 172 -16.00 -46.37 -13.68
N LYS A 173 -16.54 -47.11 -14.64
CA LYS A 173 -17.96 -47.50 -14.72
C LYS A 173 -18.09 -48.72 -13.83
N ASP A 174 -18.89 -48.64 -12.78
CA ASP A 174 -19.40 -49.83 -12.11
C ASP A 174 -20.92 -49.90 -12.34
N SER A 175 -21.33 -51.07 -12.79
CA SER A 175 -22.66 -51.49 -13.23
C SER A 175 -23.57 -51.82 -12.05
N ALA A 176 -24.87 -51.74 -12.31
CA ALA A 176 -25.97 -52.08 -11.40
C ALA A 176 -25.94 -53.53 -10.90
N MET A 177 -26.50 -53.74 -9.70
CA MET A 177 -27.15 -54.98 -9.28
C MET A 177 -28.31 -54.63 -8.35
N ASP A 178 -29.51 -54.97 -8.81
CA ASP A 178 -30.76 -55.06 -8.05
C ASP A 178 -30.67 -56.18 -7.01
N ILE A 179 -31.18 -55.96 -5.80
CA ILE A 179 -31.73 -57.02 -4.94
C ILE A 179 -32.92 -56.46 -4.14
N GLU A 180 -34.03 -57.18 -4.29
CA GLU A 180 -35.31 -57.29 -3.56
C GLU A 180 -35.51 -56.51 -2.24
#